data_AF-A0A420DXW9-F1
#
_entry.id   AF-A0A420DXW9-F1
#
_cell.length_a   1.000
_cell.length_b   1.000
_cell.length_c   1.000
_cell.angle_alpha   90.00
_cell.angle_beta   90.00
_cell.angle_gamma   90.00
#
_symmetry.space_group_name_H-M   'P 1'
#
loop_
_entity.id
_entity.type
_entity.pdbx_description
1 polymer ?
#
loop_
_entity_poly.entity_id
_entity_poly.type
_entity_poly.pdbx_seq_one_letter_code
_entity_poly.pdbx_strand_id
1 'polypeptide(L)'
;MKVLKFITLIFIVFSVLSCHDSKKTPNERSIMESDDDNKLVFNHNLETKLLLSEMIIGSIDENNQFKFTSEEIKELVEKNYETTAQNDGFSVDFEDFDFIHEKDNNGYYMLTSRSEDIKTKTPISFGKNLRLQGNSSFVLDVSATSVSCTGCRRGCSPRRDSEGDGYCTDCKISNSNCTKTESIGGQ
;
A
#
# COMPACT_ATOMS: atom_id res chain seq x y z
N MET A 1 -5.78 -60.34 -18.28
CA MET A 1 -5.94 -61.46 -17.33
C MET A 1 -4.69 -62.34 -17.38
N LYS A 2 -4.09 -62.65 -16.21
CA LYS A 2 -3.42 -63.93 -15.90
C LYS A 2 -2.06 -64.17 -16.62
N VAL A 3 -0.92 -64.52 -16.00
CA VAL A 3 -0.54 -64.95 -14.65
C VAL A 3 1.00 -64.80 -14.51
N LEU A 4 1.43 -64.25 -13.36
CA LEU A 4 2.50 -64.71 -12.46
C LEU A 4 3.59 -65.68 -12.97
N LYS A 5 4.87 -65.38 -12.63
CA LYS A 5 5.83 -66.27 -11.91
C LYS A 5 7.17 -65.54 -11.72
N PHE A 6 7.54 -65.23 -10.47
CA PHE A 6 8.54 -65.96 -9.65
C PHE A 6 10.00 -65.59 -10.00
N ILE A 7 10.72 -64.94 -9.08
CA ILE A 7 11.84 -65.54 -8.32
C ILE A 7 12.42 -64.52 -7.33
N THR A 8 12.73 -65.08 -6.18
CA THR A 8 13.14 -64.59 -4.85
C THR A 8 14.63 -64.25 -4.69
N LEU A 9 14.95 -63.79 -3.47
CA LEU A 9 16.22 -63.90 -2.70
C LEU A 9 17.17 -62.67 -2.75
N ILE A 10 17.19 -61.78 -1.74
CA ILE A 10 17.75 -61.87 -0.35
C ILE A 10 19.31 -61.87 -0.36
N PHE A 11 19.96 -60.84 0.22
CA PHE A 11 20.78 -60.94 1.46
C PHE A 11 21.68 -59.70 1.78
N ILE A 12 21.64 -59.32 3.07
CA ILE A 12 22.77 -59.00 3.99
C ILE A 12 23.38 -57.60 3.96
N VAL A 13 22.87 -56.76 4.88
CA VAL A 13 23.57 -56.29 6.11
C VAL A 13 25.08 -56.02 5.99
N PHE A 14 25.46 -54.75 6.15
CA PHE A 14 26.65 -54.42 6.93
C PHE A 14 26.29 -53.34 7.95
N SER A 15 26.32 -53.76 9.21
CA SER A 15 26.10 -52.91 10.37
C SER A 15 27.42 -52.30 10.85
N VAL A 16 27.30 -51.10 11.43
CA VAL A 16 28.08 -50.51 12.55
C VAL A 16 29.62 -50.48 12.51
N LEU A 17 30.21 -49.29 12.67
CA LEU A 17 30.70 -48.75 13.97
C LEU A 17 31.63 -47.54 13.74
N SER A 18 31.27 -46.39 14.33
CA SER A 18 32.09 -45.75 15.38
C SER A 18 31.43 -44.47 15.86
N CYS A 19 30.85 -44.53 17.06
CA CYS A 19 30.64 -43.36 17.90
C CYS A 19 31.99 -42.92 18.46
N HIS A 20 32.30 -41.62 18.41
CA HIS A 20 33.15 -40.99 19.42
C HIS A 20 32.39 -39.80 20.00
N ASP A 21 31.99 -39.94 21.26
CA ASP A 21 31.46 -38.88 22.10
C ASP A 21 32.61 -38.09 22.73
N SER A 22 32.51 -36.76 22.75
CA SER A 22 33.27 -35.88 23.64
C SER A 22 32.38 -34.72 24.08
N LYS A 23 32.34 -34.48 25.38
CA LYS A 23 31.38 -33.64 26.11
C LYS A 23 31.91 -32.22 26.39
N LYS A 24 30.96 -31.26 26.37
CA LYS A 24 30.81 -29.97 27.13
C LYS A 24 31.28 -28.62 26.52
N THR A 25 30.31 -27.87 25.93
CA THR A 25 29.72 -26.52 26.23
C THR A 25 30.60 -25.33 26.71
N PRO A 26 30.21 -24.01 26.57
CA PRO A 26 28.94 -23.41 26.11
C PRO A 26 29.03 -22.14 25.19
N ASN A 27 27.88 -21.75 24.61
CA ASN A 27 27.39 -20.38 24.34
C ASN A 27 28.03 -19.52 23.22
N GLU A 28 27.34 -19.43 22.07
CA GLU A 28 27.09 -18.14 21.39
C GLU A 28 25.80 -18.27 20.56
N ARG A 29 24.82 -17.40 20.84
CA ARG A 29 23.55 -17.31 20.11
C ARG A 29 23.83 -16.82 18.70
N SER A 30 23.59 -17.65 17.70
CA SER A 30 23.40 -17.22 16.32
C SER A 30 22.09 -16.42 16.24
N ILE A 31 22.21 -15.14 15.91
CA ILE A 31 21.13 -14.31 15.37
C ILE A 31 20.79 -14.94 14.01
N MET A 32 19.66 -15.65 13.94
CA MET A 32 18.95 -15.86 12.68
C MET A 32 17.95 -14.71 12.58
N GLU A 33 18.30 -13.66 11.83
CA GLU A 33 17.33 -12.74 11.27
C GLU A 33 16.45 -13.53 10.30
N SER A 34 15.12 -13.44 10.48
CA SER A 34 14.15 -14.07 9.60
C SER A 34 14.00 -13.24 8.31
N ASP A 35 14.62 -13.69 7.23
CA ASP A 35 14.47 -13.13 5.89
C ASP A 35 13.12 -13.48 5.21
N ASP A 36 12.33 -14.39 5.79
CA ASP A 36 11.11 -14.89 5.16
C ASP A 36 9.89 -13.95 5.31
N ASP A 37 9.80 -13.16 6.39
CA ASP A 37 8.66 -12.28 6.62
C ASP A 37 8.68 -11.07 5.67
N ASN A 38 9.87 -10.54 5.36
CA ASN A 38 10.02 -9.38 4.47
C ASN A 38 9.70 -9.72 3.00
N LYS A 39 10.01 -10.94 2.55
CA LYS A 39 9.79 -11.34 1.16
C LYS A 39 8.31 -11.57 0.84
N LEU A 40 7.55 -12.03 1.82
CA LEU A 40 6.12 -12.31 1.66
C LEU A 40 5.28 -11.02 1.66
N VAL A 41 5.64 -10.05 2.49
CA VAL A 41 5.01 -8.70 2.54
C VAL A 41 5.32 -7.89 1.28
N PHE A 42 6.55 -7.96 0.78
CA PHE A 42 6.96 -7.23 -0.42
C PHE A 42 6.22 -7.71 -1.69
N ASN A 43 6.03 -9.02 -1.83
CA ASN A 43 5.29 -9.58 -2.98
C ASN A 43 3.81 -9.19 -2.96
N HIS A 44 3.16 -9.21 -1.79
CA HIS A 44 1.75 -8.84 -1.65
C HIS A 44 1.51 -7.35 -1.96
N ASN A 45 2.40 -6.46 -1.53
CA ASN A 45 2.31 -5.02 -1.80
C ASN A 45 2.50 -4.71 -3.30
N LEU A 46 3.41 -5.42 -3.97
CA LEU A 46 3.65 -5.25 -5.41
C LEU A 46 2.47 -5.74 -6.26
N GLU A 47 1.91 -6.92 -5.95
CA GLU A 47 0.73 -7.46 -6.64
C GLU A 47 -0.49 -6.56 -6.46
N THR A 48 -0.73 -6.05 -5.25
CA THR A 48 -1.84 -5.13 -4.96
C THR A 48 -1.69 -3.79 -5.71
N LYS A 49 -0.47 -3.25 -5.79
CA LYS A 49 -0.18 -2.03 -6.55
C LYS A 49 -0.42 -2.22 -8.04
N LEU A 50 0.02 -3.36 -8.60
CA LEU A 50 -0.20 -3.68 -10.01
C LEU A 50 -1.69 -3.81 -10.31
N LEU A 51 -2.43 -4.52 -9.46
CA LEU A 51 -3.88 -4.68 -9.56
C LEU A 51 -4.60 -3.32 -9.59
N LEU A 52 -4.27 -2.41 -8.68
CA LEU A 52 -4.92 -1.09 -8.59
C LEU A 52 -4.60 -0.15 -9.76
N SER A 53 -3.46 -0.32 -10.42
CA SER A 53 -3.04 0.55 -11.53
C SER A 53 -3.83 0.35 -12.83
N GLU A 54 -4.45 -0.83 -12.97
CA GLU A 54 -5.25 -1.22 -14.13
C GLU A 54 -6.74 -1.39 -13.80
N MET A 55 -7.08 -1.44 -12.52
CA MET A 55 -8.44 -1.61 -12.02
C MET A 55 -9.19 -0.28 -12.00
N ILE A 56 -10.39 -0.27 -12.60
CA ILE A 56 -11.31 0.86 -12.52
C ILE A 56 -11.82 0.99 -11.08
N ILE A 57 -11.32 2.01 -10.38
CA ILE A 57 -11.67 2.25 -8.97
C ILE A 57 -13.03 2.92 -8.82
N GLY A 58 -13.47 3.66 -9.84
CA GLY A 58 -14.74 4.37 -9.81
C GLY A 58 -15.00 5.17 -11.06
N SER A 59 -16.13 5.87 -11.06
CA SER A 59 -16.56 6.73 -12.16
C SER A 59 -17.32 7.94 -11.66
N ILE A 60 -17.41 8.97 -12.51
CA ILE A 60 -18.27 10.12 -12.27
C ILE A 60 -19.67 9.81 -12.79
N ASP A 61 -20.69 10.05 -11.97
CA ASP A 61 -22.10 9.91 -12.35
C ASP A 61 -22.66 11.16 -13.07
N GLU A 62 -23.93 11.11 -13.46
CA GLU A 62 -24.62 12.22 -14.15
C GLU A 62 -24.68 13.51 -13.31
N ASN A 63 -24.54 13.42 -12.00
CA ASN A 63 -24.51 14.57 -11.08
C ASN A 63 -23.08 15.07 -10.81
N ASN A 64 -22.11 14.60 -11.59
CA ASN A 64 -20.71 14.94 -11.45
C ASN A 64 -20.13 14.51 -10.08
N GLN A 65 -20.65 13.42 -9.50
CA GLN A 65 -20.16 12.85 -8.25
C GLN A 65 -19.36 11.57 -8.52
N PHE A 66 -18.21 11.46 -7.88
CA PHE A 66 -17.41 10.23 -7.93
C PHE A 66 -18.08 9.12 -7.12
N LYS A 67 -18.18 7.95 -7.73
CA LYS A 67 -18.67 6.72 -7.09
C LYS A 67 -17.67 5.61 -7.31
N PHE A 68 -17.30 4.94 -6.22
CA PHE A 68 -16.54 3.71 -6.30
C PHE A 68 -17.32 2.64 -7.07
N THR A 69 -16.58 1.79 -7.79
CA THR A 69 -17.19 0.70 -8.59
C THR A 69 -17.93 -0.30 -7.69
N SER A 70 -17.41 -0.55 -6.49
CA SER A 70 -18.05 -1.36 -5.44
C SER A 70 -17.47 -1.00 -4.06
N GLU A 71 -18.05 -1.54 -2.99
CA GLU A 71 -17.52 -1.35 -1.64
C GLU A 71 -16.17 -2.05 -1.46
N GLU A 72 -15.99 -3.24 -2.04
CA GLU A 72 -14.71 -3.97 -1.98
C GLU A 72 -13.57 -3.17 -2.65
N ILE A 73 -13.90 -2.43 -3.72
CA ILE A 73 -12.94 -1.53 -4.37
C ILE A 73 -12.63 -0.32 -3.49
N LYS A 74 -13.61 0.21 -2.77
CA LYS A 74 -13.39 1.29 -1.79
C LYS A 74 -12.45 0.82 -0.68
N GLU A 75 -12.69 -0.34 -0.09
CA GLU A 75 -11.83 -0.93 0.94
C GLU A 75 -10.39 -1.15 0.44
N LEU A 76 -10.21 -1.61 -0.80
CA LEU A 76 -8.89 -1.74 -1.43
C LEU A 76 -8.17 -0.39 -1.58
N VAL A 77 -8.89 0.66 -1.96
CA VAL A 77 -8.35 2.02 -2.07
C VAL A 77 -8.00 2.58 -0.69
N GLU A 78 -8.84 2.37 0.32
CA GLU A 78 -8.58 2.75 1.72
C GLU A 78 -7.28 2.12 2.21
N LYS A 79 -7.14 0.80 2.05
CA LYS A 79 -5.91 0.10 2.44
C LYS A 79 -4.70 0.62 1.68
N ASN A 80 -4.83 0.93 0.39
CA ASN A 80 -3.73 1.54 -0.36
C ASN A 80 -3.32 2.92 0.16
N TYR A 81 -4.27 3.75 0.58
CA TYR A 81 -4.01 5.05 1.20
C TYR A 81 -3.34 4.88 2.56
N GLU A 82 -3.87 4.01 3.41
CA GLU A 82 -3.32 3.69 4.73
C GLU A 82 -1.87 3.20 4.63
N THR A 83 -1.57 2.23 3.75
CA THR A 83 -0.21 1.73 3.56
C THR A 83 0.75 2.84 3.12
N THR A 84 0.30 3.74 2.24
CA THR A 84 1.17 4.83 1.79
C THR A 84 1.40 5.86 2.90
N ALA A 85 0.36 6.19 3.67
CA ALA A 85 0.49 7.08 4.82
C ALA A 85 1.37 6.48 5.93
N GLN A 86 1.32 5.16 6.13
CA GLN A 86 2.20 4.42 7.05
C GLN A 86 3.66 4.51 6.64
N ASN A 87 3.94 4.40 5.33
CA ASN A 87 5.29 4.60 4.80
C ASN A 87 5.80 6.04 4.99
N ASP A 88 4.88 7.03 5.01
CA ASP A 88 5.19 8.42 5.35
C ASP A 88 5.31 8.66 6.88
N GLY A 89 5.10 7.62 7.70
CA GLY A 89 5.22 7.65 9.16
C GLY A 89 3.93 7.94 9.93
N PHE A 90 2.78 7.94 9.25
CA PHE A 90 1.47 8.24 9.84
C PHE A 90 0.66 6.97 10.13
N SER A 91 -0.09 6.96 11.22
CA SER A 91 -1.05 5.88 11.52
C SER A 91 -2.44 6.44 11.35
N VAL A 92 -3.16 6.07 10.30
CA VAL A 92 -4.45 6.67 9.92
C VAL A 92 -5.42 5.60 9.46
N ASP A 93 -6.70 5.89 9.64
CA ASP A 93 -7.82 5.15 9.05
C ASP A 93 -8.59 6.13 8.16
N PHE A 94 -8.73 5.81 6.87
CA PHE A 94 -9.42 6.65 5.89
C PHE A 94 -10.74 5.99 5.51
N GLU A 95 -11.83 6.75 5.48
CA GLU A 95 -13.18 6.22 5.21
C GLU A 95 -13.91 7.06 4.15
N ASP A 96 -13.76 8.38 4.21
CA ASP A 96 -14.40 9.34 3.33
C ASP A 96 -13.45 9.86 2.27
N PHE A 97 -13.92 9.93 1.02
CA PHE A 97 -13.13 10.43 -0.09
C PHE A 97 -13.82 11.57 -0.83
N ASP A 98 -13.03 12.61 -1.09
CA ASP A 98 -13.39 13.75 -1.91
C ASP A 98 -12.68 13.65 -3.25
N PHE A 99 -13.45 13.76 -4.33
CA PHE A 99 -12.93 13.81 -5.69
C PHE A 99 -12.69 15.27 -6.13
N ILE A 100 -11.53 15.50 -6.71
CA ILE A 100 -11.11 16.79 -7.23
C ILE A 100 -10.95 16.66 -8.75
N HIS A 101 -11.70 17.51 -9.45
CA HIS A 101 -11.60 17.64 -10.90
C HIS A 101 -10.28 18.29 -11.34
N GLU A 102 -9.82 17.90 -12.51
CA GLU A 102 -8.67 18.46 -13.22
C GLU A 102 -8.74 19.99 -13.34
N LYS A 103 -9.94 20.54 -13.63
CA LYS A 103 -10.14 22.00 -13.76
C LYS A 103 -9.85 22.76 -12.47
N ASP A 104 -10.01 22.08 -11.33
CA ASP A 104 -9.82 22.65 -9.99
C ASP A 104 -8.45 22.27 -9.40
N ASN A 105 -7.60 21.60 -10.19
CA ASN A 105 -6.32 21.05 -9.75
C ASN A 105 -5.31 20.98 -10.89
N ASN A 106 -5.26 22.05 -11.70
CA ASN A 106 -4.24 22.30 -12.72
C ASN A 106 -4.05 21.16 -13.74
N GLY A 107 -5.14 20.48 -14.13
CA GLY A 107 -5.11 19.41 -15.11
C GLY A 107 -5.02 17.99 -14.51
N TYR A 108 -5.01 17.85 -13.18
CA TYR A 108 -4.87 16.56 -12.51
C TYR A 108 -6.14 16.16 -11.77
N TYR A 109 -6.76 15.05 -12.17
CA TYR A 109 -7.77 14.41 -11.33
C TYR A 109 -7.12 13.87 -10.06
N MET A 110 -7.75 14.07 -8.92
CA MET A 110 -7.22 13.62 -7.64
C MET A 110 -8.34 13.11 -6.76
N LEU A 111 -8.10 11.98 -6.11
CA LEU A 111 -8.92 11.52 -5.01
C LEU A 111 -8.20 11.90 -3.71
N THR A 112 -8.93 12.41 -2.74
CA THR A 112 -8.38 12.86 -1.46
C THR A 112 -9.17 12.30 -0.31
N SER A 113 -8.53 12.10 0.83
CA SER A 113 -9.18 11.71 2.08
C SER A 113 -8.59 12.51 3.24
N ARG A 114 -9.36 12.65 4.32
CA ARG A 114 -8.92 13.30 5.56
C ARG A 114 -9.06 12.34 6.72
N SER A 115 -8.10 12.41 7.65
CA SER A 115 -8.10 11.66 8.89
C SER A 115 -7.30 12.42 9.96
N GLU A 116 -7.10 11.82 11.12
CA GLU A 116 -6.16 12.28 12.13
C GLU A 116 -5.15 11.17 12.39
N ASP A 117 -3.86 11.51 12.50
CA ASP A 117 -2.86 10.53 12.95
C ASP A 117 -3.25 10.02 14.33
N ILE A 118 -3.44 8.71 14.44
CA ILE A 118 -3.93 8.02 15.63
C ILE A 118 -2.99 8.31 16.82
N LYS A 119 -1.69 8.44 16.58
CA LYS A 119 -0.67 8.68 17.61
C LYS A 119 -0.65 10.11 18.10
N THR A 120 -0.51 11.08 17.20
CA THR A 120 -0.32 12.49 17.56
C THR A 120 -1.60 13.31 17.62
N LYS A 121 -2.71 12.76 17.10
CA LYS A 121 -3.99 13.47 16.85
C LYS A 121 -3.83 14.66 15.89
N THR A 122 -2.77 14.65 15.09
CA THR A 122 -2.54 15.69 14.08
C THR A 122 -3.48 15.46 12.90
N PRO A 123 -4.22 16.48 12.44
CA PRO A 123 -5.02 16.36 11.22
C PRO A 123 -4.14 16.09 10.00
N ILE A 124 -4.56 15.13 9.19
CA ILE A 124 -3.90 14.72 7.95
C ILE A 124 -4.92 14.75 6.82
N SER A 125 -4.51 15.28 5.69
CA SER A 125 -5.19 15.01 4.43
C SER A 125 -4.21 14.42 3.43
N PHE A 126 -4.71 13.51 2.62
CA PHE A 126 -3.90 12.67 1.75
C PHE A 126 -4.53 12.65 0.37
N GLY A 127 -3.71 12.73 -0.68
CA GLY A 127 -4.20 12.80 -2.06
C GLY A 127 -3.37 11.94 -3.01
N LYS A 128 -4.08 11.23 -3.90
CA LYS A 128 -3.48 10.50 -5.02
C LYS A 128 -4.09 10.92 -6.34
N ASN A 129 -3.24 11.06 -7.35
CA ASN A 129 -3.71 11.34 -8.70
C ASN A 129 -4.49 10.15 -9.26
N LEU A 130 -5.51 10.46 -10.06
CA LEU A 130 -6.24 9.49 -10.85
C LEU A 130 -5.92 9.68 -12.33
N ARG A 131 -6.00 8.59 -13.09
CA ARG A 131 -5.94 8.62 -14.54
C ARG A 131 -7.32 8.27 -15.10
N LEU A 132 -7.81 9.12 -16.01
CA LEU A 132 -9.04 8.85 -16.74
C LEU A 132 -8.84 7.67 -17.70
N GLN A 133 -9.74 6.71 -17.65
CA GLN A 133 -9.81 5.56 -18.55
C GLN A 133 -11.16 5.59 -19.27
N GLY A 134 -11.13 5.87 -20.58
CA GLY A 134 -12.35 6.12 -21.34
C GLY A 134 -12.90 7.52 -21.07
N ASN A 135 -14.21 7.63 -20.86
CA ASN A 135 -14.89 8.93 -20.78
C ASN A 135 -15.20 9.40 -19.35
N SER A 136 -15.38 8.48 -18.40
CA SER A 136 -15.82 8.83 -17.04
C SER A 136 -15.29 7.89 -15.96
N SER A 137 -14.50 6.88 -16.31
CA SER A 137 -13.97 5.90 -15.37
C SER A 137 -12.53 6.24 -14.99
N PHE A 138 -12.11 5.89 -13.78
CA PHE A 138 -10.81 6.26 -13.25
C PHE A 138 -10.06 5.05 -12.69
N VAL A 139 -8.75 5.09 -12.81
CA VAL A 139 -7.79 4.20 -12.14
C VAL A 139 -6.86 5.03 -11.25
N LEU A 140 -6.23 4.42 -10.24
CA LEU A 140 -5.17 5.08 -9.49
C LEU A 140 -3.94 5.26 -10.40
N ASP A 141 -3.39 6.48 -10.44
CA ASP A 141 -2.13 6.72 -11.12
C ASP A 141 -0.95 6.37 -10.21
N VAL A 142 -0.50 5.12 -10.30
CA VAL A 142 0.63 4.60 -9.51
C VAL A 142 1.99 5.16 -9.95
N SER A 143 2.05 5.88 -11.07
CA SER A 143 3.28 6.55 -11.54
C SER A 143 3.44 7.94 -10.92
N ALA A 144 2.34 8.54 -10.46
CA ALA A 144 2.35 9.79 -9.74
C ALA A 144 2.74 9.59 -8.26
N THR A 145 3.35 10.62 -7.68
CA THR A 145 3.55 10.68 -6.23
C THR A 145 2.20 10.83 -5.50
N SER A 146 2.20 10.53 -4.22
CA SER A 146 1.12 10.86 -3.29
C SER A 146 1.50 12.11 -2.51
N VAL A 147 0.51 12.92 -2.12
CA VAL A 147 0.74 14.16 -1.37
C VAL A 147 0.01 14.07 -0.04
N SER A 148 0.77 14.17 1.04
CA SER A 148 0.31 14.21 2.43
C SER A 148 0.44 15.63 2.96
N CYS A 149 -0.62 16.15 3.57
CA CYS A 149 -0.69 17.50 4.11
C CYS A 149 -1.14 17.44 5.57
N THR A 150 -0.34 17.98 6.50
CA THR A 150 -0.61 17.91 7.94
C THR A 150 -0.60 19.28 8.60
N GLY A 151 -1.34 19.43 9.70
CA GLY A 151 -1.15 20.57 10.62
C GLY A 151 -2.39 21.44 10.89
N CYS A 152 -3.46 21.37 10.11
CA CYS A 152 -4.69 22.06 10.46
C CYS A 152 -5.98 21.35 10.02
N ARG A 153 -7.03 21.56 10.83
CA ARG A 153 -8.35 20.93 10.63
C ARG A 153 -9.16 21.50 9.47
N ARG A 154 -8.82 22.71 8.99
CA ARG A 154 -9.51 23.39 7.89
C ARG A 154 -8.48 24.01 6.95
N GLY A 155 -8.52 23.65 5.67
CA GLY A 155 -7.46 23.99 4.71
C GLY A 155 -6.47 22.84 4.57
N CYS A 156 -5.20 23.14 4.27
CA CYS A 156 -4.10 22.16 4.25
C CYS A 156 -4.46 20.89 3.49
N SER A 157 -4.98 21.07 2.28
CA SER A 157 -5.45 19.99 1.41
C SER A 157 -4.51 19.81 0.22
N PRO A 158 -4.20 18.56 -0.16
CA PRO A 158 -3.27 18.24 -1.24
C PRO A 158 -3.81 18.71 -2.60
N ARG A 159 -2.89 19.17 -3.44
CA ARG A 159 -3.11 19.66 -4.81
C ARG A 159 -1.87 19.42 -5.66
N ARG A 160 -2.03 19.63 -6.96
CA ARG A 160 -0.97 19.66 -7.98
C ARG A 160 -0.86 21.05 -8.56
N ASP A 161 0.36 21.55 -8.76
CA ASP A 161 0.58 22.76 -9.56
C ASP A 161 0.58 22.44 -11.06
N SER A 162 0.88 23.43 -11.90
CA SER A 162 0.89 23.26 -13.37
C SER A 162 2.01 22.36 -13.89
N GLU A 163 3.07 22.17 -13.11
CA GLU A 163 4.21 21.30 -13.47
C GLU A 163 4.00 19.87 -12.94
N GLY A 164 2.96 19.66 -12.13
CA GLY A 164 2.62 18.39 -11.51
C GLY A 164 3.26 18.17 -10.14
N ASP A 165 3.94 19.17 -9.59
CA ASP A 165 4.51 19.08 -8.24
C ASP A 165 3.38 19.15 -7.20
N GLY A 166 3.52 18.34 -6.15
CA GLY A 166 2.57 18.30 -5.05
C GLY A 166 2.69 19.57 -4.20
N TYR A 167 1.55 20.14 -3.79
CA TYR A 167 1.53 21.18 -2.76
C TYR A 167 0.33 21.03 -1.84
N CYS A 168 0.39 21.72 -0.70
CA CYS A 168 -0.73 21.81 0.23
C CYS A 168 -1.31 23.22 0.20
N THR A 169 -2.63 23.31 0.09
CA THR A 169 -3.34 24.60 0.23
C THR A 169 -3.15 25.20 1.62
N ASP A 170 -3.30 26.52 1.75
CA ASP A 170 -3.13 27.19 3.04
C ASP A 170 -4.13 26.71 4.10
N CYS A 171 -3.73 26.85 5.36
CA CYS A 171 -4.64 26.71 6.49
C CYS A 171 -5.67 27.85 6.49
N LYS A 172 -6.94 27.49 6.69
CA LYS A 172 -8.05 28.46 6.83
C LYS A 172 -8.20 28.98 8.27
N ILE A 173 -7.34 28.54 9.18
CA ILE A 173 -7.31 28.95 10.58
C ILE A 173 -6.06 29.81 10.77
N SER A 174 -6.23 31.00 11.35
CA SER A 174 -5.14 31.92 11.64
C SER A 174 -4.08 31.27 12.55
N ASN A 175 -2.81 31.58 12.32
CA ASN A 175 -1.66 31.07 13.10
C ASN A 175 -1.51 29.54 13.10
N SER A 176 -2.05 28.86 12.10
CA SER A 176 -1.82 27.43 11.87
C SER A 176 -0.96 27.25 10.62
N ASN A 177 0.00 26.32 10.68
CA ASN A 177 0.88 26.00 9.56
C ASN A 177 0.48 24.65 8.94
N CYS A 178 0.76 24.50 7.66
CA CYS A 178 0.58 23.25 6.93
C CYS A 178 1.95 22.70 6.51
N THR A 179 2.16 21.41 6.72
CA THR A 179 3.39 20.69 6.32
C THR A 179 3.04 19.72 5.21
N LYS A 180 3.82 19.77 4.12
CA LYS A 180 3.74 18.81 3.01
C LYS A 180 4.74 17.67 3.20
N THR A 181 4.29 16.45 2.95
CA THR A 181 5.13 15.29 2.62
C THR A 181 4.71 14.78 1.24
N GLU A 182 5.67 14.39 0.41
CA GLU A 182 5.40 13.83 -0.92
C GLU A 182 6.19 12.53 -1.08
N SER A 183 5.50 11.48 -1.49
CA SER A 183 6.07 10.13 -1.55
C SER A 183 5.71 9.40 -2.83
N ILE A 184 6.63 8.58 -3.31
CA ILE A 184 6.33 7.66 -4.41
C ILE A 184 5.53 6.52 -3.79
N GLY A 185 4.29 6.31 -4.25
CA GLY A 185 3.40 5.33 -3.65
C GLY A 185 4.02 3.92 -3.63
N GLY A 186 4.34 3.42 -2.43
CA GLY A 186 4.76 2.03 -2.15
C GLY A 186 6.14 1.63 -2.69
N GLN A 187 7.13 1.61 -1.79
CA GLN A 187 8.31 0.74 -1.85
C GLN A 187 8.21 -0.28 -0.71
#